data_AF-A0A3D0XI95-F1
#
_entry.id   AF-A0A3D0XI95-F1
#
_cell.length_a   1.000
_cell.length_b   1.000
_cell.length_c   1.000
_cell.angle_alpha   90.00
_cell.angle_beta   90.00
_cell.angle_gamma   90.00
#
_symmetry.space_group_name_H-M   'P 1'
#
loop_
_entity.id
_entity.type
_entity.pdbx_description
1 polymer ?
#
loop_
_entity_poly.entity_id
_entity_poly.type
_entity_poly.pdbx_seq_one_letter_code
_entity_poly.pdbx_strand_id
1 'polypeptide(L)'
;MEEIELIVGNSNRRFSGVTASMLSTLPGIAHRIKLAVLGSHFIPDSIPTLSYREFLSTCRKPLPHGGQRVFHARRNNEMIQALIAKNFFGAKIRIVFTSTAQRNHSWLTRYLIGQM
;
A
#
# COMPACT_ATOMS: atom_id res chain seq x y z
N MET A 1 -4.92 1.93 -15.01
CA MET A 1 -4.25 1.26 -13.88
C MET A 1 -2.87 0.70 -14.22
N GLU A 2 -2.56 0.36 -15.48
CA GLU A 2 -1.32 -0.34 -15.82
C GLU A 2 -0.04 0.46 -15.50
N GLU A 3 -0.12 1.78 -15.44
CA GLU A 3 1.00 2.67 -15.11
C GLU A 3 1.07 3.08 -13.63
N ILE A 4 0.24 2.51 -12.75
CA ILE A 4 0.33 2.82 -11.31
C ILE A 4 1.65 2.26 -10.78
N GLU A 5 2.53 3.12 -10.31
CA GLU A 5 3.84 2.75 -9.77
C GLU A 5 3.79 2.56 -8.25
N LEU A 6 2.96 3.34 -7.56
CA LEU A 6 2.84 3.34 -6.10
C LEU A 6 1.43 2.95 -5.66
N ILE A 7 1.33 2.03 -4.73
CA ILE A 7 0.06 1.65 -4.10
C ILE A 7 0.18 1.91 -2.61
N VAL A 8 -0.68 2.77 -2.07
CA VAL A 8 -0.68 3.13 -0.64
C VAL A 8 -1.77 2.36 0.08
N GLY A 9 -1.42 1.66 1.16
CA GLY A 9 -2.39 0.93 1.98
C GLY A 9 -3.31 1.86 2.77
N ASN A 10 -4.63 1.59 2.74
CA ASN A 10 -5.62 2.23 3.59
C ASN A 10 -6.71 1.23 4.01
N SER A 11 -6.29 0.22 4.77
CA SER A 11 -7.15 -0.93 5.09
C SER A 11 -7.99 -0.74 6.35
N ASN A 12 -7.93 0.44 6.98
CA ASN A 12 -8.68 0.74 8.20
C ASN A 12 -9.98 1.49 7.89
N ARG A 13 -11.08 1.02 8.45
CA ARG A 13 -12.41 1.65 8.33
C ARG A 13 -12.56 2.87 9.23
N ARG A 14 -11.70 3.03 10.23
CA ARG A 14 -11.73 4.15 11.19
C ARG A 14 -10.72 5.22 10.78
N PHE A 15 -11.15 6.47 10.85
CA PHE A 15 -10.26 7.61 10.71
C PHE A 15 -9.29 7.65 11.89
N SER A 16 -8.01 7.87 11.62
CA SER A 16 -6.94 7.88 12.62
C SER A 16 -5.83 8.82 12.20
N GLY A 17 -4.90 9.14 13.10
CA GLY A 17 -3.73 9.97 12.76
C GLY A 17 -2.91 9.43 11.58
N VAL A 18 -2.82 8.11 11.44
CA VAL A 18 -2.16 7.47 10.28
C VAL A 18 -2.91 7.78 8.98
N THR A 19 -4.24 7.74 8.98
CA THR A 19 -5.07 8.11 7.82
C THR A 19 -4.94 9.61 7.51
N ALA A 20 -5.00 10.48 8.53
CA ALA A 20 -4.84 11.92 8.37
C ALA A 20 -3.49 12.30 7.76
N SER A 21 -2.40 11.71 8.28
CA SER A 21 -1.05 11.92 7.74
C SER A 21 -0.93 11.41 6.30
N MET A 22 -1.52 10.25 5.99
CA MET A 22 -1.55 9.72 4.62
C MET A 22 -2.25 10.69 3.67
N LEU A 23 -3.45 11.14 4.00
CA LEU A 23 -4.24 12.07 3.20
C LEU A 23 -3.50 13.40 2.97
N SER A 24 -2.83 13.92 3.99
CA SER A 24 -2.07 15.16 3.90
C SER A 24 -0.91 15.06 2.91
N THR A 25 -0.30 13.88 2.77
CA THR A 25 0.84 13.65 1.85
C THR A 25 0.42 13.27 0.43
N LEU A 26 -0.77 12.70 0.25
CA LEU A 26 -1.20 12.13 -1.03
C LEU A 26 -1.13 13.11 -2.21
N PRO A 27 -1.61 14.37 -2.12
CA PRO A 27 -1.56 15.30 -3.24
C PRO A 27 -0.13 15.55 -3.72
N GLY A 28 0.81 15.76 -2.80
CA GLY A 28 2.21 15.99 -3.14
C GLY A 28 2.89 14.81 -3.82
N ILE A 29 2.50 13.58 -3.46
CA ILE A 29 2.99 12.36 -4.11
C ILE A 29 2.33 12.18 -5.48
N ALA A 30 1.02 12.42 -5.59
CA ALA A 30 0.26 12.28 -6.83
C ALA A 30 0.76 13.22 -7.94
N HIS A 31 1.34 14.38 -7.59
CA HIS A 31 2.00 15.27 -8.54
C HIS A 31 3.32 14.71 -9.11
N ARG A 32 3.92 13.71 -8.48
CA ARG A 32 5.25 13.18 -8.84
C ARG A 32 5.20 11.75 -9.37
N ILE A 33 4.27 10.94 -8.86
CA ILE A 33 4.21 9.49 -9.11
C ILE A 33 2.76 9.09 -9.33
N LYS A 34 2.52 8.25 -10.35
CA LYS A 34 1.21 7.63 -10.57
C LYS A 34 0.92 6.66 -9.43
N LEU A 35 -0.01 7.06 -8.56
CA LEU A 35 -0.37 6.28 -7.38
C LEU A 35 -1.82 5.82 -7.39
N ALA A 36 -2.14 4.82 -6.58
CA ALA A 36 -3.49 4.49 -6.16
C ALA A 36 -3.53 4.08 -4.70
N VAL A 37 -4.71 4.14 -4.08
CA VAL A 37 -4.91 3.75 -2.68
C VAL A 37 -5.65 2.42 -2.60
N LEU A 38 -5.12 1.46 -1.85
CA LEU A 38 -5.82 0.20 -1.54
C LEU A 38 -6.82 0.44 -0.40
N GLY A 39 -8.10 0.52 -0.75
CA GLY A 39 -9.20 0.87 0.16
C GLY A 39 -9.72 2.29 -0.06
N SER A 40 -11.04 2.46 0.05
CA SER A 40 -11.75 3.71 -0.30
C SER A 40 -12.15 4.59 0.88
N HIS A 41 -11.93 4.14 2.12
CA HIS A 41 -12.39 4.87 3.29
C HIS A 41 -11.68 6.23 3.45
N PHE A 42 -12.46 7.31 3.50
CA PHE A 42 -11.97 8.69 3.67
C PHE A 42 -11.05 9.19 2.55
N ILE A 43 -11.08 8.56 1.37
CA ILE A 43 -10.28 8.98 0.21
C ILE A 43 -11.12 9.94 -0.65
N PRO A 44 -10.58 11.10 -1.07
CA PRO A 44 -11.25 11.98 -2.02
C PRO A 44 -11.43 11.30 -3.39
N ASP A 45 -12.55 11.58 -4.06
CA ASP A 45 -12.88 10.99 -5.38
C ASP A 45 -11.83 11.30 -6.46
N SER A 46 -11.03 12.35 -6.27
CA SER A 46 -9.93 12.71 -7.16
C SER A 46 -8.74 11.75 -7.12
N ILE A 47 -8.65 10.88 -6.11
CA ILE A 47 -7.56 9.92 -5.94
C ILE A 47 -8.06 8.53 -6.32
N PRO A 48 -7.38 7.84 -7.26
CA PRO A 48 -7.79 6.51 -7.67
C PRO A 48 -7.66 5.52 -6.50
N THR A 49 -8.73 4.77 -6.24
CA THR A 49 -8.77 3.71 -5.24
C THR A 49 -8.87 2.34 -5.89
N LEU A 50 -8.34 1.33 -5.21
CA LEU A 50 -8.41 -0.07 -5.62
C LEU A 50 -9.14 -0.88 -4.54
N SER A 51 -10.02 -1.77 -4.98
CA SER A 51 -10.38 -2.94 -4.20
C SER A 51 -9.20 -3.91 -4.11
N TYR A 52 -9.25 -4.83 -3.14
CA TYR A 52 -8.21 -5.85 -3.04
C TYR A 52 -8.12 -6.75 -4.28
N ARG A 53 -9.26 -7.03 -4.94
CA ARG A 53 -9.27 -7.84 -6.18
C ARG A 53 -8.60 -7.11 -7.34
N GLU A 54 -8.87 -5.82 -7.50
CA GLU A 54 -8.23 -4.98 -8.53
C GLU A 54 -6.74 -4.82 -8.26
N PHE A 55 -6.35 -4.65 -7.00
CA PHE A 55 -4.95 -4.65 -6.59
C PHE A 55 -4.23 -5.94 -7.00
N LEU A 56 -4.81 -7.10 -6.72
CA LEU A 56 -4.24 -8.40 -7.12
C LEU A 56 -4.10 -8.51 -8.65
N SER A 57 -5.15 -8.15 -9.39
CA SER A 57 -5.14 -8.20 -10.86
C SER A 57 -4.08 -7.27 -11.45
N THR A 58 -4.02 -6.03 -10.96
CA THR A 58 -3.09 -4.99 -11.40
C THR A 58 -1.64 -5.39 -11.14
N CYS A 59 -1.37 -5.98 -9.96
CA CYS A 59 -0.01 -6.31 -9.55
C CYS A 59 0.52 -7.63 -10.12
N ARG A 60 -0.30 -8.47 -10.76
CA ARG A 60 0.18 -9.68 -11.45
C ARG A 60 1.03 -9.36 -12.68
N LYS A 61 0.68 -8.30 -13.40
CA LYS A 61 1.46 -7.80 -14.53
C LYS A 61 2.58 -6.89 -14.01
N PRO A 62 3.79 -6.89 -14.58
CA PRO A 62 4.79 -5.86 -14.26
C PRO A 62 4.34 -4.48 -14.74
N LEU A 63 5.09 -3.43 -14.41
CA LEU A 63 4.94 -2.12 -15.06
C LEU A 63 5.31 -2.22 -16.55
N PRO A 64 4.83 -1.31 -17.41
CA PRO A 64 5.18 -1.31 -18.85
C PRO A 64 6.68 -1.28 -19.11
N HIS A 65 7.44 -0.64 -18.21
CA HIS A 65 8.90 -0.53 -18.26
C HIS A 65 9.63 -1.75 -17.66
N GLY A 66 8.90 -2.84 -17.35
CA GLY A 66 9.43 -4.07 -16.73
C GLY A 66 9.62 -4.01 -15.22
N GLY A 67 9.45 -2.84 -14.60
CA GLY A 67 9.61 -2.64 -13.15
C GLY A 67 8.54 -3.30 -12.28
N GLN A 68 8.83 -3.42 -10.98
CA GLN A 68 7.87 -3.81 -9.95
C GLN A 68 7.17 -2.58 -9.38
N ARG A 69 5.89 -2.72 -8.99
CA ARG A 69 5.17 -1.66 -8.27
C ARG A 69 5.60 -1.62 -6.81
N VAL A 70 5.57 -0.44 -6.21
CA VAL A 70 5.82 -0.26 -4.77
C VAL A 70 4.50 -0.29 -4.03
N PHE A 71 4.41 -1.12 -2.99
CA PHE A 71 3.31 -1.10 -2.04
C PHE A 71 3.78 -0.48 -0.72
N HIS A 72 3.19 0.65 -0.33
CA HIS A 72 3.51 1.34 0.92
C HIS A 72 2.53 0.94 2.02
N ALA A 73 3.04 0.25 3.04
CA ALA A 73 2.32 -0.13 4.23
C ALA A 73 2.67 0.78 5.41
N ARG A 74 1.67 1.13 6.21
CA ARG A 74 1.80 1.89 7.47
C ARG A 74 1.26 1.10 8.66
N ARG A 75 0.55 -0.01 8.42
CA ARG A 75 -0.05 -0.87 9.44
C ARG A 75 0.21 -2.35 9.17
N ASN A 76 0.14 -3.17 10.22
CA ASN A 76 0.34 -4.63 10.12
C ASN A 76 -0.67 -5.30 9.18
N ASN A 77 -1.93 -4.87 9.16
CA ASN A 77 -2.94 -5.43 8.26
C ASN A 77 -2.64 -5.11 6.78
N GLU A 78 -2.08 -3.93 6.48
CA GLU A 78 -1.63 -3.56 5.14
C GLU A 78 -0.39 -4.39 4.73
N MET A 79 0.56 -4.62 5.65
CA MET A 79 1.70 -5.52 5.41
C MET A 79 1.22 -6.94 5.09
N ILE A 80 0.28 -7.47 5.87
CA ILE A 80 -0.30 -8.79 5.65
C ILE A 80 -0.96 -8.88 4.26
N GLN A 81 -1.77 -7.88 3.88
CA GLN A 81 -2.39 -7.84 2.55
C GLN A 81 -1.34 -7.86 1.42
N ALA A 82 -0.27 -7.08 1.56
CA ALA A 82 0.80 -7.04 0.57
C ALA A 82 1.57 -8.38 0.49
N LEU A 83 1.90 -8.97 1.64
CA LEU A 83 2.57 -10.27 1.72
C LEU A 83 1.71 -11.38 1.14
N ILE A 84 0.41 -11.38 1.41
CA ILE A 84 -0.52 -12.35 0.83
C ILE A 84 -0.53 -12.20 -0.69
N ALA A 85 -0.66 -10.97 -1.20
CA ALA A 85 -0.62 -10.70 -2.64
C ALA A 85 0.70 -11.18 -3.29
N LYS A 86 1.84 -10.88 -2.66
CA LYS A 86 3.17 -11.25 -3.15
C LYS A 86 3.37 -12.77 -3.14
N ASN A 87 3.10 -13.42 -2.02
CA ASN A 87 3.49 -14.82 -1.78
C ASN A 87 2.48 -15.84 -2.32
N PHE A 88 1.18 -15.54 -2.29
CA PHE A 88 0.14 -16.50 -2.70
C PHE A 88 -0.47 -16.19 -4.07
N PHE A 89 -0.48 -14.93 -4.50
CA PHE A 89 -1.14 -14.52 -5.75
C PHE A 89 -0.16 -14.09 -6.85
N GLY A 90 1.14 -14.19 -6.61
CA GLY A 90 2.21 -13.88 -7.57
C GLY A 90 2.31 -12.39 -7.91
N ALA A 91 1.89 -11.50 -7.01
CA ALA A 91 1.97 -10.06 -7.25
C ALA A 91 3.44 -9.60 -7.32
N LYS A 92 3.79 -8.89 -8.41
CA LYS A 92 5.13 -8.35 -8.67
C LYS A 92 5.31 -6.98 -7.99
N ILE A 93 5.36 -6.99 -6.67
CA ILE A 93 5.47 -5.78 -5.84
C ILE A 93 6.70 -5.79 -4.93
N ARG A 94 7.21 -4.60 -4.63
CA ARG A 94 8.14 -4.33 -3.53
C ARG A 94 7.36 -3.71 -2.38
N ILE A 95 7.48 -4.30 -1.19
CA ILE A 95 6.74 -3.84 -0.01
C ILE A 95 7.65 -2.90 0.77
N VAL A 96 7.17 -1.70 1.07
CA VAL A 96 7.87 -0.71 1.90
C VAL A 96 7.00 -0.43 3.11
N PHE A 97 7.56 -0.60 4.31
CA PHE A 97 6.87 -0.32 5.56
C PHE A 97 7.48 0.90 6.24
N THR A 98 6.65 1.87 6.59
CA THR A 98 7.07 3.00 7.42
C THR A 98 6.39 2.90 8.78
N SER A 99 7.19 2.78 9.83
CA SER A 99 6.68 2.84 11.19
C SER A 99 6.87 4.20 11.83
N THR A 100 5.84 4.65 12.54
CA THR A 100 5.87 5.79 13.46
C THR A 100 5.78 5.34 14.92
N ALA A 101 6.06 4.06 15.21
CA ALA A 101 5.93 3.52 16.56
C ALA A 101 6.97 4.15 17.50
N GLN A 102 6.50 4.76 18.59
CA GLN A 102 7.37 5.27 19.67
C GLN A 102 7.81 4.16 20.64
N ARG A 103 7.13 3.01 20.62
CA ARG A 103 7.44 1.83 21.46
C ARG A 103 8.03 0.72 20.60
N ASN A 104 8.69 -0.22 21.27
CA ASN A 104 9.21 -1.43 20.63
C ASN A 104 8.13 -2.16 19.83
N HIS A 105 8.52 -2.58 18.63
CA HIS A 105 7.66 -3.39 17.78
C HIS A 105 7.26 -4.69 18.44
N SER A 106 5.98 -5.03 18.35
CA SER A 106 5.50 -6.35 18.74
C SER A 106 6.19 -7.45 17.94
N TRP A 107 6.24 -8.66 18.50
CA TRP A 107 6.80 -9.82 17.82
C TRP A 107 6.19 -10.03 16.43
N LEU A 108 4.88 -9.79 16.29
CA LEU A 108 4.17 -9.89 15.02
C LEU A 108 4.69 -8.86 14.01
N THR A 109 4.89 -7.61 14.43
CA THR A 109 5.38 -6.56 13.54
C THR A 109 6.80 -6.88 13.07
N ARG A 110 7.66 -7.33 13.98
CA ARG A 110 9.04 -7.76 13.67
C ARG A 110 9.06 -8.93 12.70
N TYR A 111 8.17 -9.91 12.91
CA TYR A 111 8.01 -11.05 12.00
C TYR A 111 7.61 -10.57 10.60
N LEU A 112 6.59 -9.72 10.48
CA LEU A 112 6.12 -9.20 9.19
C LEU A 112 7.21 -8.41 8.45
N ILE A 113 7.99 -7.58 9.16
CA ILE A 113 9.13 -6.86 8.57
C ILE A 113 10.15 -7.84 7.99
N GLY A 114 10.42 -8.95 8.69
CA GLY A 114 11.34 -9.99 8.23
C GLY A 114 10.85 -10.82 7.04
N GLN A 115 9.60 -10.64 6.57
CA GLN A 115 9.05 -11.34 5.40
C GLN A 115 8.98 -10.45 4.15
N MET A 116 9.27 -9.15 4.28
CA MET A 116 9.06 -8.15 3.23
C MET A 116 10.16 -8.14 2.16
#